data_AF-A0A6G1MIP8-F1
#
_entry.id   AF-A0A6G1MIP8-F1
#
_cell.length_a   1.000
_cell.length_b   1.000
_cell.length_c   1.000
_cell.angle_alpha   90.00
_cell.angle_beta   90.00
_cell.angle_gamma   90.00
#
_symmetry.space_group_name_H-M   'P 1'
#
loop_
_entity.id
_entity.type
_entity.pdbx_description
1 polymer ?
#
loop_
_entity_poly.entity_id
_entity_poly.type
_entity_poly.pdbx_seq_one_letter_code
_entity_poly.pdbx_strand_id
1 'polypeptide(L)'
;MGTYKYENDQFSGEVWTKQMNCGPISQPLIEVFWAKGEEWQETPLNAKRSWFDSRGNVWYTFFGSAPGATQFYVKLTCLDRVIYDPGNFVNHEIQRD
;
A
#
# COMPACT_ATOMS: atom_id res chain seq x y z
N MET A 1 1.69 8.25 -2.93
CA MET A 1 0.79 8.68 -1.84
C MET A 1 -0.66 8.53 -2.26
N GLY A 2 -1.41 7.71 -1.54
CA GLY A 2 -2.64 7.11 -2.03
C GLY A 2 -3.95 7.76 -1.60
N THR A 3 -5.05 7.11 -2.00
CA THR A 3 -6.39 7.27 -1.42
C THR A 3 -6.78 5.97 -0.75
N TYR A 4 -7.40 6.03 0.43
CA TYR A 4 -7.66 4.85 1.25
C TYR A 4 -9.09 4.89 1.78
N LYS A 5 -9.72 3.72 1.86
CA LYS A 5 -11.06 3.54 2.40
C LYS A 5 -11.11 2.27 3.25
N TYR A 6 -11.66 2.42 4.44
CA TYR A 6 -11.94 1.31 5.35
C TYR A 6 -13.43 1.24 5.65
N GLU A 7 -14.08 0.11 5.32
CA GLU A 7 -15.52 -0.06 5.52
C GLU A 7 -15.83 -1.55 5.70
N ASN A 8 -16.68 -1.90 6.67
CA ASN A 8 -17.13 -3.28 6.92
C ASN A 8 -15.98 -4.30 6.99
N ASP A 9 -14.94 -3.99 7.78
CA ASP A 9 -13.71 -4.79 7.91
C ASP A 9 -12.91 -5.00 6.61
N GLN A 10 -13.24 -4.27 5.53
CA GLN A 10 -12.49 -4.26 4.28
C GLN A 10 -11.62 -3.01 4.20
N PHE A 11 -10.36 -3.21 3.86
CA PHE A 11 -9.44 -2.13 3.56
C PHE A 11 -9.10 -2.11 2.07
N SER A 12 -9.18 -0.92 1.49
CA SER A 12 -9.02 -0.72 0.07
C SER A 12 -8.38 0.63 -0.20
N GLY A 13 -7.78 0.75 -1.37
CA GLY A 13 -7.23 2.03 -1.78
C GLY A 13 -6.39 1.93 -3.03
N GLU A 14 -5.86 3.08 -3.41
CA GLU A 14 -4.93 3.19 -4.50
C GLU A 14 -3.62 3.81 -4.02
N VAL A 15 -2.49 3.30 -4.51
CA VAL A 15 -1.15 3.83 -4.28
C VAL A 15 -0.53 4.13 -5.63
N TRP A 16 0.11 5.28 -5.77
CA TRP A 16 0.87 5.60 -6.98
C TRP A 16 2.37 5.70 -6.71
N THR A 17 3.14 5.41 -7.76
CA THR A 17 4.60 5.50 -7.79
C THR A 17 5.02 6.14 -9.12
N LYS A 18 6.22 6.72 -9.18
CA LYS A 18 6.84 6.99 -10.48
C LYS A 18 7.19 5.68 -11.16
N GLN A 19 7.19 5.63 -12.49
CA GLN A 19 7.64 4.44 -13.19
C GLN A 19 9.04 4.03 -12.71
N MET A 20 9.15 2.83 -12.15
CA MET A 20 10.40 2.26 -11.66
C MET A 20 10.85 1.13 -12.60
N ASN A 21 12.14 1.05 -12.84
CA ASN A 21 12.73 -0.07 -13.55
C ASN A 21 13.16 -1.14 -12.52
N CYS A 22 12.30 -2.14 -12.31
CA CYS A 22 12.56 -3.24 -11.35
C CYS A 22 13.13 -4.50 -12.02
N GLY A 23 13.84 -4.33 -13.15
CA GLY A 23 14.48 -5.42 -13.88
C GLY A 23 13.46 -6.33 -14.59
N PRO A 24 13.67 -7.67 -14.62
CA PRO A 24 12.79 -8.61 -15.31
C PRO A 24 11.34 -8.57 -14.79
N ILE A 25 11.17 -8.20 -13.53
CA ILE A 25 9.88 -7.87 -12.93
C ILE A 25 9.67 -6.40 -13.27
N SER A 26 8.94 -6.10 -14.35
CA SER A 26 8.79 -4.73 -14.85
C SER A 26 8.06 -3.76 -13.90
N GLN A 27 7.73 -4.18 -12.68
CA GLN A 27 6.94 -3.44 -11.69
C GLN A 27 7.42 -3.73 -10.26
N PRO A 28 7.33 -2.75 -9.35
CA PRO A 28 7.57 -2.99 -7.94
C PRO A 28 6.51 -3.91 -7.33
N LEU A 29 6.91 -4.65 -6.30
CA LEU A 29 6.00 -5.29 -5.36
C LEU A 29 5.52 -4.23 -4.37
N ILE A 30 4.21 -4.06 -4.23
CA ILE A 30 3.61 -3.10 -3.30
C ILE A 30 2.74 -3.86 -2.29
N GLU A 31 3.17 -3.81 -1.04
CA GLU A 31 2.58 -4.52 0.09
C GLU A 31 2.00 -3.49 1.06
N VAL A 32 0.75 -3.68 1.48
CA VAL A 32 0.09 -2.85 2.50
C VAL A 32 -0.01 -3.66 3.78
N PHE A 33 0.84 -3.32 4.74
CA PHE A 33 0.82 -3.92 6.07
C PHE A 33 -0.09 -3.09 6.96
N TRP A 34 -0.84 -3.77 7.82
CA TRP A 34 -1.78 -3.12 8.73
C TRP A 34 -1.67 -3.73 10.12
N ALA A 35 -2.16 -2.98 11.11
CA ALA A 35 -2.23 -3.43 12.49
C ALA A 35 -3.63 -3.20 13.07
N LYS A 36 -3.99 -4.05 14.04
CA LYS A 36 -5.15 -3.89 14.92
C LYS A 36 -4.65 -3.41 16.28
N GLY A 37 -4.79 -2.11 16.56
CA GLY A 37 -4.04 -1.50 17.66
C GLY A 37 -2.55 -1.61 17.36
N GLU A 38 -1.78 -2.21 18.28
CA GLU A 38 -0.33 -2.43 18.12
C GLU A 38 0.02 -3.78 17.45
N GLU A 39 -0.97 -4.63 17.19
CA GLU A 39 -0.75 -5.98 16.64
C GLU A 39 -0.65 -5.96 15.11
N TRP A 40 0.59 -6.02 14.60
CA TRP A 40 0.88 -6.09 13.17
C TRP A 40 0.57 -7.46 12.57
N GLN A 41 -0.03 -7.44 11.39
CA GLN A 41 -0.43 -8.64 10.69
C GLN A 41 0.69 -9.12 9.77
N GLU A 42 0.97 -10.43 9.78
CA GLU A 42 2.08 -11.02 9.01
C GLU A 42 1.81 -11.02 7.49
N THR A 43 0.53 -11.10 7.10
CA THR A 43 0.13 -11.16 5.69
C THR A 43 -0.33 -9.78 5.21
N PRO A 44 0.42 -9.11 4.32
CA PRO A 44 0.02 -7.82 3.77
C PRO A 44 -1.06 -7.98 2.68
N LEU A 45 -1.74 -6.87 2.38
CA LEU A 45 -2.54 -6.76 1.17
C LEU A 45 -1.64 -6.37 -0.01
N ASN A 46 -1.62 -7.20 -1.05
CA ASN A 46 -0.81 -6.93 -2.24
C ASN A 46 -1.58 -6.04 -3.23
N ALA A 47 -1.01 -4.88 -3.55
CA ALA A 47 -1.57 -4.01 -4.57
C ALA A 47 -1.23 -4.53 -5.98
N LYS A 48 -2.18 -4.38 -6.91
CA LYS A 48 -2.01 -4.74 -8.32
C LYS A 48 -2.01 -3.47 -9.17
N ARG A 49 -1.19 -3.43 -10.22
CA ARG A 49 -1.20 -2.31 -11.17
C ARG A 49 -2.59 -2.16 -11.77
N SER A 50 -3.03 -0.91 -11.83
CA SER A 50 -4.37 -0.53 -12.26
C SER A 50 -4.29 0.33 -13.53
N TRP A 51 -3.80 1.57 -13.43
CA TRP A 51 -3.76 2.52 -14.55
C TRP A 51 -2.52 3.43 -14.46
N PHE A 52 -2.34 4.32 -15.43
CA PHE A 52 -1.30 5.35 -15.41
C PHE A 52 -1.94 6.72 -15.66
N ASP A 53 -1.46 7.73 -14.96
CA ASP A 53 -1.95 9.09 -15.16
C ASP A 53 -1.16 9.84 -16.25
N SER A 54 -1.67 10.99 -16.67
CA SER A 54 -1.03 11.86 -17.66
C SER A 54 0.29 12.48 -17.16
N ARG A 55 0.64 12.30 -15.88
CA ARG A 55 1.89 12.78 -15.26
C ARG A 55 2.95 11.66 -15.19
N GLY A 56 2.66 10.50 -15.77
CA GLY A 56 3.56 9.34 -15.81
C GLY A 56 3.65 8.60 -14.47
N ASN A 57 2.70 8.78 -13.57
CA ASN A 57 2.60 7.93 -12.38
C ASN A 57 1.89 6.64 -12.72
N VAL A 58 2.34 5.54 -12.13
CA VAL A 58 1.69 4.24 -12.20
C VAL A 58 0.88 4.04 -10.93
N TRP A 59 -0.42 3.76 -11.09
CA TRP A 59 -1.38 3.56 -10.03
C TRP A 59 -1.60 2.07 -9.79
N TYR A 60 -1.73 1.71 -8.51
CA TYR A 60 -1.91 0.35 -8.03
C TYR A 60 -3.08 0.32 -7.06
N THR A 61 -3.96 -0.66 -7.19
CA THR A 61 -5.14 -0.81 -6.34
C THR A 61 -4.96 -2.02 -5.45
N PHE A 62 -5.30 -1.88 -4.17
CA PHE A 62 -5.41 -3.00 -3.23
C PHE A 62 -6.82 -3.05 -2.66
N PHE A 63 -7.23 -4.25 -2.28
CA PHE A 63 -8.48 -4.52 -1.59
C PHE A 63 -8.32 -5.82 -0.82
N GLY A 64 -8.78 -5.87 0.41
CA GLY A 64 -8.89 -7.12 1.15
C GLY A 64 -9.39 -6.94 2.57
N SER A 65 -9.59 -8.09 3.22
CA SER A 65 -10.02 -8.15 4.60
C SER A 65 -8.93 -7.62 5.53
N ALA A 66 -9.30 -6.70 6.40
CA ALA A 66 -8.43 -6.12 7.42
C ALA A 66 -9.23 -5.86 8.71
N PRO A 67 -9.74 -6.91 9.37
CA PRO A 67 -10.71 -6.77 10.46
C PRO A 67 -10.13 -6.00 11.65
N GLY A 68 -10.81 -4.94 12.06
CA GLY A 68 -10.37 -4.07 13.14
C GLY A 68 -9.08 -3.28 12.87
N ALA A 69 -8.66 -3.09 11.63
CA ALA A 69 -7.47 -2.30 11.30
C ALA A 69 -7.58 -0.87 11.88
N THR A 70 -6.48 -0.39 12.46
CA THR A 70 -6.37 0.96 13.03
C THR A 70 -5.28 1.77 12.36
N GLN A 71 -4.21 1.12 11.90
CA GLN A 71 -3.08 1.78 11.26
C GLN A 71 -2.49 0.91 10.18
N PHE A 72 -1.77 1.52 9.23
CA PHE A 72 -1.10 0.81 8.15
C PHE A 72 0.15 1.55 7.66
N TYR A 73 1.01 0.83 6.94
CA TYR A 73 2.04 1.41 6.09
C TYR A 73 2.10 0.68 4.75
N VAL A 74 2.66 1.35 3.75
CA VAL A 74 2.93 0.73 2.45
C VAL A 74 4.42 0.49 2.34
N LYS A 75 4.79 -0.74 1.93
CA LYS A 75 6.15 -1.11 1.58
C LYS A 75 6.21 -1.38 0.08
N LEU A 76 7.09 -0.65 -0.58
CA LEU A 76 7.41 -0.83 -1.98
C LEU A 76 8.78 -1.49 -2.09
N THR A 77 8.85 -2.62 -2.80
CA THR A 77 10.10 -3.32 -3.08
C THR A 77 10.34 -3.34 -4.59
N CYS A 78 11.48 -2.83 -5.03
CA CYS A 78 11.92 -2.80 -6.43
C CYS A 78 13.40 -3.19 -6.48
N LEU A 79 13.68 -4.44 -6.86
CA LEU A 79 15.02 -5.04 -6.75
C LEU A 79 15.57 -4.94 -5.31
N ASP A 80 16.68 -4.26 -5.11
CA ASP A 80 17.35 -4.01 -3.85
C ASP A 80 16.82 -2.76 -3.10
N ARG A 81 15.94 -1.99 -3.74
CA ARG A 81 15.39 -0.76 -3.16
C ARG A 81 14.09 -1.05 -2.44
N VAL A 82 14.03 -0.61 -1.18
CA VAL A 82 12.82 -0.65 -0.35
C VAL A 82 12.46 0.78 0.05
N ILE A 83 11.19 1.13 -0.16
CA ILE A 83 10.62 2.44 0.17
C ILE A 83 9.39 2.21 1.06
N TYR A 84 9.25 3.02 2.10
CA TYR A 84 8.11 2.98 3.02
C TYR A 84 7.30 4.27 2.92
N ASP A 85 5.98 4.17 3.04
CA ASP A 85 5.05 5.31 3.11
C ASP A 85 4.09 5.10 4.30
N PRO A 86 4.02 6.05 5.26
CA PRO A 86 4.60 7.40 5.24
C PRO A 86 6.10 7.46 5.60
N GLY A 87 6.72 6.34 5.99
CA GLY A 87 8.14 6.26 6.34
C GLY A 87 8.46 6.85 7.73
N ASN A 88 9.75 6.99 8.06
CA ASN A 88 10.22 7.62 9.31
C ASN A 88 9.64 7.03 10.61
N PHE A 89 9.37 5.72 10.65
CA PHE A 89 8.76 5.04 11.81
C PHE A 89 7.37 5.57 12.20
N VAL A 90 6.67 6.23 11.27
CA VAL A 90 5.29 6.69 11.42
C VAL A 90 4.37 5.83 10.55
N ASN A 91 3.13 5.61 10.99
CA ASN A 91 2.11 4.88 10.25
C ASN A 91 0.97 5.83 9.84
N HIS A 92 0.22 5.43 8.82
CA HIS A 92 -1.06 6.08 8.50
C HIS A 92 -2.13 5.59 9.47
N GLU A 93 -2.87 6.52 10.07
CA GLU A 93 -4.05 6.21 10.88
C GLU A 93 -5.26 5.97 9.97
N ILE A 94 -6.04 4.92 10.26
CA ILE A 94 -7.26 4.59 9.55
C ILE A 94 -8.42 5.33 10.22
N GLN A 95 -8.97 6.31 9.52
CA GLN A 95 -10.24 6.92 9.91
C GLN A 95 -11.38 5.93 9.63
N ARG A 96 -12.17 5.66 10.67
CA ARG A 96 -13.37 4.84 10.58
C ARG A 96 -14.55 5.79 10.50
N ASP A 97 -15.22 5.80 9.36
CA ASP A 97 -16.54 6.43 9.23
C ASP A 97 -17.62 5.55 9.86
#